data_AF-A0AAF3ETC9-F1
#
_entry.id   AF-A0AAF3ETC9-F1
#
_cell.length_a   1.000
_cell.length_b   1.000
_cell.length_c   1.000
_cell.angle_alpha   90.00
_cell.angle_beta   90.00
_cell.angle_gamma   90.00
#
_symmetry.space_group_name_H-M   'P 1'
#
loop_
_entity.id
_entity.type
_entity.pdbx_description
1 polymer ?
#
loop_
_entity_poly.entity_id
_entity_poly.type
_entity_poly.pdbx_seq_one_letter_code
_entity_poly.pdbx_strand_id
1 'polypeptide(L)'
;MTLIQLIHLFIQMTFSTGQLLFLLFFAIQLIATKESPENSEHTSYHPRRRVVYRTTPSPFVLKCVHGEMKDSGRCACEEEYVGKHCEKKKNCATFRRYRNGTCLSCINGYAGPFCEDIMCDHGEVDPTGLKCLCEKPWVGEFCSELQTERVLSYYNNKAYMMGPLGALSIIPMGLILYFCEKMAEKRQLKRVHEQMGEDHDRRVLERLLKKEDDPGVFEQLLKKEEKDEKDEEKEDSIASNV
;
A
#
# COMPACT_ATOMS: atom_id res chain seq x y z
N MET A 1 -45.31 -36.35 -16.91
CA MET A 1 -44.03 -35.71 -16.51
C MET A 1 -43.71 -36.10 -15.08
N THR A 2 -42.62 -36.83 -14.84
CA THR A 2 -42.25 -37.28 -13.49
C THR A 2 -41.50 -36.18 -12.74
N LEU A 3 -41.59 -36.15 -11.40
CA LEU A 3 -40.94 -35.15 -10.53
C LEU A 3 -39.42 -35.02 -10.81
N ILE A 4 -38.77 -36.13 -11.19
CA ILE A 4 -37.36 -36.20 -11.54
C ILE A 4 -37.04 -35.35 -12.78
N GLN A 5 -37.93 -35.33 -13.79
CA GLN A 5 -37.77 -34.51 -14.99
C GLN A 5 -37.86 -33.02 -14.66
N LEU A 6 -38.73 -32.63 -13.72
CA LEU A 6 -38.83 -31.24 -13.25
C LEU A 6 -37.59 -30.78 -12.48
N ILE A 7 -37.02 -31.63 -11.63
CA ILE A 7 -35.79 -31.32 -10.89
C ILE A 7 -34.61 -31.17 -11.86
N HIS A 8 -34.49 -32.05 -12.86
CA HIS A 8 -33.43 -31.97 -13.85
C HIS A 8 -33.53 -30.69 -14.70
N LEU A 9 -34.75 -30.28 -15.07
CA LEU A 9 -35.02 -29.00 -15.74
C LEU A 9 -34.66 -27.80 -14.85
N PHE A 10 -34.98 -27.85 -13.56
CA PHE A 10 -34.66 -26.77 -12.61
C PHE A 10 -33.15 -26.62 -12.40
N ILE A 11 -32.41 -27.72 -12.30
CA ILE A 11 -30.94 -27.71 -12.18
C ILE A 11 -30.30 -27.16 -13.46
N GLN A 12 -30.78 -27.55 -14.65
CA GLN A 12 -30.26 -26.99 -15.90
C GLN A 12 -30.58 -25.49 -16.08
N MET A 13 -31.75 -25.04 -15.62
CA MET A 13 -32.13 -23.62 -15.65
C MET A 13 -31.28 -22.77 -14.69
N THR A 14 -31.01 -23.27 -13.47
CA THR A 14 -30.15 -22.58 -12.49
C THR A 14 -28.68 -22.54 -12.92
N PHE A 15 -28.19 -23.61 -13.57
CA PHE A 15 -26.83 -23.64 -14.12
C PHE A 15 -26.67 -22.69 -15.31
N SER A 16 -27.65 -22.63 -16.21
CA SER A 16 -27.65 -21.75 -17.38
C SER A 16 -27.78 -20.27 -16.99
N THR A 17 -28.69 -19.95 -16.08
CA THR A 17 -28.84 -18.57 -15.56
C THR A 17 -27.62 -18.12 -14.76
N GLY A 18 -27.01 -19.02 -13.98
CA GLY A 18 -25.74 -18.78 -13.29
C GLY A 18 -24.60 -18.48 -14.25
N GLN A 19 -24.46 -19.26 -15.34
CA GLN A 19 -23.45 -19.01 -16.38
C GLN A 19 -23.69 -17.69 -17.12
N LEU A 20 -24.93 -17.35 -17.45
CA LEU A 20 -25.28 -16.07 -18.07
C LEU A 20 -24.96 -14.88 -17.16
N LEU A 21 -25.24 -14.98 -15.86
CA LEU A 21 -24.88 -13.94 -14.89
C LEU A 21 -23.36 -13.83 -14.72
N PHE A 22 -22.63 -14.96 -14.74
CA PHE A 22 -21.17 -14.97 -14.67
C PHE A 22 -20.55 -14.34 -15.92
N LEU A 23 -21.04 -14.68 -17.11
CA LEU A 23 -20.60 -14.09 -18.37
C LEU A 23 -20.96 -12.60 -18.47
N LEU A 24 -22.14 -12.19 -17.98
CA LEU A 24 -22.49 -10.77 -17.87
C LEU A 24 -21.57 -10.04 -16.90
N PHE A 25 -21.25 -10.63 -15.75
CA PHE A 25 -20.31 -10.05 -14.80
C PHE A 25 -18.91 -9.91 -15.40
N PHE A 26 -18.39 -10.95 -16.06
CA PHE A 26 -17.11 -10.90 -16.78
C PHE A 26 -17.13 -9.90 -17.93
N ALA A 27 -18.23 -9.80 -18.69
CA ALA A 27 -18.39 -8.81 -19.75
C ALA A 27 -18.40 -7.38 -19.19
N ILE A 28 -19.09 -7.13 -18.08
CA ILE A 28 -19.09 -5.82 -17.38
C ILE A 28 -17.67 -5.48 -16.88
N GLN A 29 -16.93 -6.45 -16.33
CA GLN A 29 -15.53 -6.24 -15.91
C GLN A 29 -14.59 -6.00 -17.10
N LEU A 30 -14.81 -6.67 -18.24
CA LEU A 30 -14.08 -6.44 -19.49
C LEU A 30 -14.36 -5.07 -20.09
N ILE A 31 -15.61 -4.58 -19.99
CA ILE A 31 -15.96 -3.23 -20.43
C ILE A 31 -15.38 -2.18 -19.47
N ALA A 32 -15.42 -2.42 -18.16
CA ALA A 32 -14.85 -1.53 -17.14
C ALA A 32 -13.31 -1.40 -17.23
N THR A 33 -12.62 -2.38 -17.80
CA THR A 33 -11.16 -2.33 -18.02
C THR A 33 -10.75 -1.68 -19.34
N LYS A 34 -11.69 -1.42 -20.26
CA LYS A 34 -11.37 -0.93 -21.61
C LYS A 34 -11.52 0.58 -21.83
N GLU A 35 -11.83 1.36 -20.81
CA GLU A 35 -11.95 2.81 -20.98
C GLU A 35 -11.38 3.59 -19.79
N SER A 36 -10.06 3.75 -19.83
CA SER A 36 -9.49 5.05 -19.49
C SER A 36 -8.46 5.36 -20.58
N PRO A 37 -8.82 6.10 -21.64
CA PRO A 37 -7.80 6.84 -22.36
C PRO A 37 -7.14 7.72 -21.32
N GLU A 38 -5.85 7.51 -21.12
CA GLU A 38 -4.98 8.29 -20.27
C GLU A 38 -4.92 9.72 -20.81
N ASN A 39 -5.94 10.51 -20.48
CA ASN A 39 -5.97 11.94 -20.71
C ASN A 39 -5.98 12.61 -19.33
N SER A 40 -4.85 12.53 -18.63
CA SER A 40 -4.61 13.30 -17.42
C SER A 40 -3.89 14.60 -17.79
N GLU A 41 -4.62 15.49 -18.45
CA GLU A 41 -4.49 16.92 -18.19
C GLU A 41 -5.02 17.18 -16.76
N HIS A 42 -4.17 17.00 -15.75
CA HIS A 42 -4.45 17.54 -14.41
C HIS A 42 -3.65 18.81 -14.19
N THR A 43 -4.24 19.88 -14.71
CA THR A 43 -3.96 21.27 -14.38
C THR A 43 -4.10 21.46 -12.87
N SER A 44 -2.98 21.61 -12.17
CA SER A 44 -2.94 22.01 -10.76
C SER A 44 -3.37 23.48 -10.64
N TYR A 45 -4.59 23.71 -10.13
CA TYR A 45 -5.13 25.04 -9.85
C TYR A 45 -4.51 25.60 -8.57
N HIS A 46 -3.34 26.25 -8.70
CA HIS A 46 -2.88 27.22 -7.72
C HIS A 46 -3.30 28.63 -8.17
N PRO A 47 -4.04 29.42 -7.36
CA PRO A 47 -4.24 30.83 -7.66
C PRO A 47 -2.97 31.60 -7.33
N ARG A 48 -1.94 31.49 -8.18
CA ARG A 48 -0.82 32.45 -8.16
C ARG A 48 -1.23 33.67 -8.98
N ARG A 49 -1.29 34.84 -8.34
CA ARG A 49 -1.29 36.14 -9.00
C ARG A 49 -0.22 36.12 -10.10
N ARG A 50 -0.66 36.15 -11.36
CA ARG A 50 0.23 36.18 -12.52
C ARG A 50 0.72 37.62 -12.69
N VAL A 51 1.82 37.96 -12.01
CA VAL A 51 2.62 39.12 -12.42
C VAL A 51 3.33 38.69 -13.69
N VAL A 52 2.81 39.14 -14.84
CA VAL A 52 3.45 38.96 -16.14
C VAL A 52 4.64 39.91 -16.19
N TYR A 53 5.77 39.48 -15.64
CA TYR A 53 7.04 40.05 -16.05
C TYR A 53 7.25 39.62 -17.50
N ARG A 54 7.13 40.58 -18.44
CA ARG A 54 7.70 40.43 -19.78
C ARG A 54 9.21 40.35 -19.62
N THR A 55 9.73 39.17 -19.32
CA THR A 55 11.15 38.90 -19.49
C THR A 55 11.38 38.78 -20.99
N THR A 56 11.97 39.83 -21.56
CA THR A 56 12.68 39.76 -22.84
C THR A 56 13.52 38.48 -22.89
N PRO A 57 13.50 37.70 -23.99
CA PRO A 57 14.33 36.52 -24.10
C PRO A 57 15.78 36.98 -23.99
N SER A 58 16.42 36.64 -22.88
CA SER A 58 17.87 36.74 -22.78
C SER A 58 18.45 35.99 -23.97
N PRO A 59 19.52 36.48 -24.61
CA PRO A 59 20.29 35.67 -25.54
C PRO A 59 20.58 34.34 -24.84
N PHE A 60 20.34 33.21 -25.50
CA PHE A 60 20.71 31.89 -24.97
C PHE A 60 22.23 31.84 -24.89
N VAL A 61 22.78 32.35 -23.77
CA VAL A 61 24.20 32.24 -23.46
C VAL A 61 24.43 30.77 -23.14
N LEU A 62 25.11 30.08 -24.04
CA LEU A 62 25.57 28.71 -23.84
C LEU A 62 26.42 28.69 -22.57
N LYS A 63 25.90 28.09 -21.49
CA LYS A 63 26.59 27.99 -20.21
C LYS A 63 27.03 26.54 -19.98
N CYS A 64 28.33 26.36 -19.75
CA CYS A 64 28.88 25.09 -19.27
C CYS A 64 28.71 25.04 -17.75
N VAL A 65 28.14 23.96 -17.22
CA VAL A 65 27.84 23.82 -15.78
C VAL A 65 29.12 23.48 -15.01
N HIS A 66 29.83 22.44 -15.46
CA HIS A 66 31.08 21.95 -14.86
C HIS A 66 32.21 21.87 -15.90
N GLY A 67 32.72 23.04 -16.28
CA GLY A 67 33.80 23.16 -17.24
C GLY A 67 33.88 24.52 -17.90
N GLU A 68 34.73 24.61 -18.91
CA GLU A 68 35.04 25.86 -19.59
C GLU A 68 34.57 25.86 -21.04
N MET A 69 34.11 27.01 -21.51
CA MET A 69 33.72 27.18 -22.91
C MET A 69 34.98 27.37 -23.76
N LYS A 70 35.20 26.47 -24.73
CA LYS A 70 36.29 26.63 -25.70
C LYS A 70 35.89 27.58 -26.82
N ASP A 71 36.87 28.17 -27.50
CA ASP A 71 36.68 29.07 -28.66
C ASP A 71 35.77 28.48 -29.76
N SER A 72 35.70 27.15 -29.86
CA SER A 72 34.81 26.43 -30.78
C SER A 72 33.31 26.44 -30.41
N GLY A 73 32.91 27.10 -29.33
CA GLY A 73 31.51 27.10 -28.84
C GLY A 73 31.07 25.76 -28.27
N ARG A 74 32.01 24.91 -27.83
CA ARG A 74 31.75 23.64 -27.14
C ARG A 74 32.28 23.69 -25.72
N CYS A 75 31.59 23.03 -24.81
CA CYS A 75 32.06 22.89 -23.43
C CYS A 75 33.17 21.84 -23.34
N ALA A 76 34.25 22.20 -22.66
CA ALA A 76 35.27 21.26 -22.21
C ALA A 76 34.99 20.95 -20.75
N CYS A 77 34.49 19.74 -20.51
CA CYS A 77 34.09 19.30 -19.18
C CYS A 77 35.29 18.98 -18.29
N GLU A 78 35.10 19.20 -17.00
CA GLU A 78 35.97 18.69 -15.96
C GLU A 78 36.02 17.15 -15.97
N GLU A 79 37.06 16.55 -15.38
CA GLU A 79 37.31 15.11 -15.48
C GLU A 79 36.15 14.23 -14.98
N GLU A 80 35.37 14.71 -14.02
CA GLU A 80 34.24 13.98 -13.42
C GLU A 80 32.89 14.22 -14.10
N TYR A 81 32.82 15.04 -15.14
CA TYR A 81 31.57 15.43 -15.78
C TYR A 81 31.57 15.16 -17.29
N VAL A 82 30.38 14.95 -17.84
CA VAL A 82 30.10 14.73 -19.27
C VAL A 82 28.78 15.39 -19.66
N GLY A 83 28.42 15.30 -20.93
CA GLY A 83 27.23 15.93 -21.49
C GLY A 83 27.58 17.13 -22.37
N LYS A 84 26.57 17.67 -23.05
CA LYS A 84 26.77 18.77 -24.00
C LYS A 84 27.16 20.07 -23.30
N HIS A 85 26.68 20.23 -22.06
CA HIS A 85 26.89 21.38 -21.19
C HIS A 85 27.61 20.98 -19.89
N CYS A 86 28.21 19.79 -19.85
CA CYS A 86 28.87 19.22 -18.67
C CYS A 86 27.94 19.11 -17.46
N GLU A 87 26.69 18.75 -17.71
CA GLU A 87 25.61 18.67 -16.74
C GLU A 87 25.51 17.30 -16.05
N LYS A 88 26.07 16.24 -16.65
CA LYS A 88 26.00 14.87 -16.12
C LYS A 88 27.28 14.51 -15.38
N LYS A 89 27.15 14.01 -14.16
CA LYS A 89 28.29 13.49 -13.39
C LYS A 89 28.58 12.04 -13.76
N LYS A 90 29.86 11.65 -13.77
CA LYS A 90 30.30 10.26 -13.96
C LYS A 90 30.13 9.47 -12.67
N ASN A 91 29.19 8.51 -12.63
CA ASN A 91 28.88 7.72 -11.42
C ASN A 91 29.49 6.32 -11.45
N CYS A 92 30.82 6.28 -11.41
CA CYS A 92 31.55 5.04 -11.62
C CYS A 92 31.92 4.39 -10.29
N ALA A 93 31.81 3.07 -10.21
CA ALA A 93 31.95 2.33 -8.95
C ALA A 93 33.35 2.39 -8.34
N THR A 94 34.37 2.61 -9.16
CA THR A 94 35.77 2.75 -8.71
C THR A 94 36.40 4.01 -9.29
N PHE A 95 37.52 4.47 -8.73
CA PHE A 95 38.31 5.58 -9.31
C PHE A 95 39.07 5.19 -10.58
N ARG A 96 39.12 3.90 -10.94
CA ARG A 96 39.82 3.44 -12.14
C ARG A 96 39.02 3.78 -13.40
N ARG A 97 39.74 4.25 -14.43
CA ARG A 97 39.19 4.62 -15.74
C ARG A 97 39.99 3.94 -16.84
N TYR A 98 39.34 3.68 -17.97
CA TYR A 98 40.04 3.32 -19.20
C TYR A 98 40.79 4.53 -19.77
N ARG A 99 41.70 4.31 -20.73
CA ARG A 99 42.53 5.39 -21.33
C ARG A 99 41.72 6.46 -22.05
N ASN A 100 40.53 6.12 -22.53
CA ASN A 100 39.54 7.01 -23.14
C ASN A 100 38.68 7.76 -22.09
N GLY A 101 38.93 7.54 -20.80
CA GLY A 101 38.17 8.14 -19.70
C GLY A 101 36.85 7.45 -19.36
N THR A 102 36.50 6.34 -20.03
CA THR A 102 35.28 5.56 -19.72
C THR A 102 35.45 4.78 -18.42
N CYS A 103 34.32 4.39 -17.84
CA CYS A 103 34.29 3.72 -16.56
C CYS A 103 34.39 2.20 -16.72
N LEU A 104 35.06 1.55 -15.77
CA LEU A 104 35.18 0.09 -15.74
C LEU A 104 33.86 -0.58 -15.33
N SER A 105 33.19 0.02 -14.36
CA SER A 105 31.87 -0.38 -13.87
C SER A 105 31.14 0.82 -13.26
N CYS A 106 29.81 0.78 -13.28
CA CYS A 106 28.94 1.82 -12.75
C CYS A 106 28.48 1.51 -11.34
N ILE A 107 28.17 2.56 -10.58
CA ILE A 107 27.43 2.42 -9.32
C ILE A 107 26.03 1.91 -9.65
N ASN A 108 25.42 1.15 -8.73
CA ASN A 108 24.04 0.66 -8.89
C ASN A 108 23.09 1.83 -9.19
N GLY A 109 22.20 1.64 -10.16
CA GLY A 109 21.27 2.68 -10.61
C GLY A 109 21.84 3.62 -11.69
N TYR A 110 23.05 3.39 -12.19
CA TYR A 110 23.63 4.17 -13.29
C TYR A 110 24.15 3.27 -14.42
N ALA A 111 24.06 3.78 -15.65
CA ALA A 111 24.51 3.12 -16.87
C ALA A 111 25.17 4.10 -17.85
N GLY A 112 25.68 3.54 -18.95
CA GLY A 112 26.39 4.28 -19.99
C GLY A 112 27.90 4.08 -19.95
N PRO A 113 28.62 4.55 -20.98
CA PRO A 113 30.08 4.40 -21.08
C PRO A 113 30.83 5.17 -19.97
N PHE A 114 30.25 6.25 -19.47
CA PHE A 114 30.79 7.05 -18.37
C PHE A 114 29.93 6.98 -17.10
N CYS A 115 28.96 6.05 -17.05
CA CYS A 115 27.99 5.92 -15.97
C CYS A 115 27.23 7.23 -15.70
N GLU A 116 26.85 7.91 -16.78
CA GLU A 116 26.24 9.24 -16.77
C GLU A 116 24.72 9.21 -16.79
N ASP A 117 24.12 8.08 -17.18
CA ASP A 117 22.68 7.94 -17.34
C ASP A 117 22.10 7.24 -16.11
N ILE A 118 21.13 7.88 -15.46
CA ILE A 118 20.38 7.29 -14.35
C ILE A 118 19.42 6.21 -14.86
N MET A 119 19.35 5.10 -14.15
CA MET A 119 18.40 4.02 -14.39
C MET A 119 17.28 4.06 -13.35
N CYS A 120 16.04 4.01 -13.82
CA CYS A 120 14.85 4.00 -12.99
C CYS A 120 14.21 2.61 -13.01
N ASP A 121 13.91 2.04 -11.84
CA ASP A 121 13.30 0.72 -11.74
C ASP A 121 11.79 0.78 -12.04
N HIS A 122 11.09 1.75 -11.44
CA HIS A 122 9.65 1.96 -11.59
C HIS A 122 9.30 3.41 -11.97
N GLY A 123 9.56 3.76 -13.23
CA GLY A 123 9.24 5.08 -13.77
C GLY A 123 10.03 5.38 -15.03
N GLU A 124 10.12 6.68 -15.35
CA GLU A 124 10.83 7.16 -16.54
C GLU A 124 11.93 8.15 -16.16
N VAL A 125 12.93 8.30 -17.03
CA VAL A 125 13.98 9.30 -16.84
C VAL A 125 13.43 10.68 -17.21
N ASP A 126 13.65 11.68 -16.36
CA ASP A 126 13.26 13.07 -16.64
C ASP A 126 13.94 13.59 -17.92
N PRO A 127 13.35 14.54 -18.67
CA PRO A 127 13.96 15.07 -19.89
C PRO A 127 15.37 15.66 -19.72
N THR A 128 15.78 16.02 -18.50
CA THR A 128 17.17 16.43 -18.22
C THR A 128 18.16 15.27 -18.16
N GLY A 129 17.68 14.04 -17.96
CA GLY A 129 18.52 12.84 -17.81
C GLY A 129 19.16 12.68 -16.43
N LEU A 130 18.81 13.53 -15.46
CA LEU A 130 19.51 13.61 -14.16
C LEU A 130 18.73 13.02 -12.98
N LYS A 131 17.45 12.69 -13.17
CA LYS A 131 16.57 12.18 -12.11
C LYS A 131 15.49 11.27 -12.70
N CYS A 132 14.93 10.42 -11.85
CA CYS A 132 13.78 9.60 -12.20
C CYS A 132 12.45 10.28 -11.86
N LEU A 133 11.46 10.10 -12.73
CA LEU A 133 10.06 10.41 -12.53
C LEU A 133 9.35 9.11 -12.15
N CYS A 134 9.17 8.88 -10.85
CA CYS A 134 8.63 7.63 -10.34
C CYS A 134 7.13 7.48 -10.59
N GLU A 135 6.73 6.25 -10.95
CA GLU A 135 5.33 5.86 -10.96
C GLU A 135 4.81 5.68 -9.52
N LYS A 136 3.59 6.13 -9.22
CA LYS A 136 3.00 5.92 -7.89
C LYS A 136 2.69 4.42 -7.68
N PRO A 137 2.99 3.84 -6.51
CA PRO A 137 3.38 4.48 -5.25
C PRO A 137 4.90 4.52 -4.97
N TRP A 138 5.74 4.22 -5.96
CA TRP A 138 7.18 4.10 -5.82
C TRP A 138 7.86 5.45 -5.53
N VAL A 139 8.95 5.38 -4.77
CA VAL A 139 9.75 6.54 -4.37
C VAL A 139 11.24 6.21 -4.37
N GLY A 140 12.06 7.21 -4.05
CA GLY A 140 13.52 7.12 -4.03
C GLY A 140 14.16 7.75 -5.26
N GLU A 141 15.48 7.83 -5.27
CA GLU A 141 16.26 8.40 -6.38
C GLU A 141 16.11 7.57 -7.67
N PHE A 142 16.05 6.24 -7.52
CA PHE A 142 15.92 5.26 -8.62
C PHE A 142 14.53 4.62 -8.70
N CYS A 143 13.55 5.12 -7.93
CA CYS A 143 12.19 4.59 -7.87
C CYS A 143 12.08 3.12 -7.44
N SER A 144 12.96 2.66 -6.56
CA SER A 144 13.00 1.27 -6.07
C SER A 144 12.41 1.09 -4.68
N GLU A 145 12.06 2.19 -4.00
CA GLU A 145 11.59 2.15 -2.62
C GLU A 145 10.05 2.21 -2.55
N LEU A 146 9.48 1.42 -1.65
CA LEU A 146 8.06 1.44 -1.29
C LEU A 146 7.93 1.91 0.15
N GLN A 147 7.21 3.01 0.35
CA GLN A 147 6.84 3.48 1.69
C GLN A 147 5.42 3.02 2.02
N THR A 148 5.26 2.29 3.13
CA THR A 148 3.97 1.70 3.55
C THR A 148 2.86 2.75 3.61
N GLU A 149 3.14 3.94 4.14
CA GLU A 149 2.18 5.04 4.21
C GLU A 149 1.69 5.50 2.82
N ARG A 150 2.61 5.61 1.85
CA ARG A 150 2.27 6.00 0.47
C ARG A 150 1.52 4.90 -0.26
N VAL A 151 1.90 3.65 -0.05
CA VAL A 151 1.21 2.48 -0.60
C VAL A 151 -0.22 2.44 -0.08
N LEU A 152 -0.40 2.53 1.24
CA LEU A 152 -1.70 2.57 1.89
C LEU A 152 -2.55 3.74 1.38
N SER A 153 -1.98 4.95 1.34
CA SER A 153 -2.69 6.12 0.83
C SER A 153 -3.07 5.99 -0.65
N TYR A 154 -2.18 5.45 -1.48
CA TYR A 154 -2.43 5.28 -2.92
C TYR A 154 -3.53 4.26 -3.17
N TYR A 155 -3.47 3.08 -2.55
CA TYR A 155 -4.48 2.04 -2.73
C TYR A 155 -5.81 2.40 -2.07
N ASN A 156 -5.81 3.06 -0.92
CA ASN A 156 -7.04 3.56 -0.32
C ASN A 156 -7.72 4.56 -1.27
N ASN A 157 -6.97 5.55 -1.77
CA ASN A 157 -7.52 6.51 -2.72
C ASN A 157 -8.00 5.84 -4.02
N LYS A 158 -7.25 4.86 -4.54
CA LYS A 158 -7.63 4.10 -5.75
C LYS A 158 -8.88 3.26 -5.52
N ALA A 159 -9.03 2.65 -4.35
CA ALA A 159 -10.23 1.91 -3.96
C ALA A 159 -11.45 2.83 -3.82
N TYR A 160 -11.27 4.03 -3.24
CA TYR A 160 -12.31 5.07 -3.21
C TYR A 160 -12.72 5.50 -4.63
N MET A 161 -11.76 5.66 -5.54
CA MET A 161 -12.03 5.98 -6.95
C MET A 161 -12.76 4.87 -7.70
N MET A 162 -12.52 3.60 -7.36
CA MET A 162 -13.25 2.45 -7.90
C MET A 162 -14.70 2.33 -7.35
N GLY A 163 -15.10 3.17 -6.40
CA GLY A 163 -16.48 3.24 -5.90
C GLY A 163 -16.96 1.93 -5.23
N PRO A 164 -18.25 1.55 -5.35
CA PRO A 164 -18.82 0.40 -4.65
C PRO A 164 -18.23 -0.95 -5.08
N LEU A 165 -17.58 -1.02 -6.26
CA LEU A 165 -16.90 -2.22 -6.74
C LEU A 165 -15.66 -2.56 -5.90
N GLY A 166 -14.95 -1.54 -5.38
CA GLY A 166 -13.84 -1.73 -4.45
C GLY A 166 -14.32 -2.35 -3.12
N ALA A 167 -15.43 -1.85 -2.57
CA ALA A 167 -16.04 -2.39 -1.35
C ALA A 167 -16.53 -3.84 -1.53
N LEU A 168 -17.10 -4.18 -2.70
CA LEU A 168 -17.50 -5.54 -3.05
C LEU A 168 -16.32 -6.54 -3.04
N SER A 169 -15.09 -6.10 -3.28
CA SER A 169 -13.90 -6.97 -3.21
C SER A 169 -13.41 -7.23 -1.79
N ILE A 170 -13.68 -6.32 -0.85
CA ILE A 170 -13.25 -6.41 0.55
C ILE A 170 -14.21 -7.30 1.37
N ILE A 171 -15.50 -7.30 1.04
CA ILE A 171 -16.54 -8.07 1.74
C ILE A 171 -16.23 -9.59 1.76
N PRO A 172 -15.83 -10.25 0.66
CA PRO A 172 -15.46 -11.67 0.66
C PRO A 172 -14.29 -11.98 1.58
N MET A 173 -13.22 -11.17 1.56
CA MET A 173 -12.07 -11.36 2.45
C MET A 173 -12.46 -11.14 3.92
N GLY A 174 -13.29 -10.14 4.21
CA GLY A 174 -13.83 -9.89 5.55
C GLY A 174 -14.67 -11.05 6.07
N LEU A 175 -15.53 -11.63 5.23
CA LEU A 175 -16.31 -12.82 5.58
C LEU A 175 -15.43 -14.02 5.87
N ILE A 176 -14.41 -14.28 5.04
CA ILE A 176 -13.47 -15.40 5.25
C ILE A 176 -12.74 -15.23 6.59
N LEU A 177 -12.20 -14.04 6.87
CA LEU A 177 -11.52 -13.74 8.14
C LEU A 177 -12.45 -13.93 9.34
N TYR A 178 -13.68 -13.41 9.26
CA TYR A 178 -14.69 -13.60 10.30
C TYR A 178 -15.03 -15.08 10.54
N PHE A 179 -15.22 -15.87 9.48
CA PHE A 179 -15.47 -17.30 9.61
C PHE A 179 -14.27 -18.04 10.19
N CYS A 180 -13.04 -17.64 9.84
CA CYS A 180 -11.82 -18.20 10.40
C CYS A 180 -11.71 -17.96 11.92
N GLU A 181 -11.91 -16.73 12.38
CA GLU A 181 -11.90 -16.38 13.81
C GLU A 181 -12.97 -17.15 14.58
N LYS A 182 -14.21 -17.13 14.07
CA LYS A 182 -15.33 -17.84 14.70
C LYS A 182 -15.13 -19.37 14.75
N MET A 183 -14.47 -19.94 13.75
CA MET A 183 -14.10 -21.36 13.79
C MET A 183 -12.94 -21.63 14.75
N ALA A 184 -12.01 -20.70 14.93
CA ALA A 184 -10.93 -20.82 15.89
C ALA A 184 -11.45 -20.80 17.33
N GLU A 185 -12.36 -19.87 17.66
CA GLU A 185 -13.04 -19.80 18.96
C GLU A 185 -13.80 -21.09 19.28
N LYS A 186 -14.55 -21.64 18.31
CA LYS A 186 -15.26 -22.92 18.49
C LYS A 186 -14.31 -24.08 18.81
N ARG A 187 -13.09 -24.08 18.25
CA ARG A 187 -12.09 -25.12 18.56
C ARG A 187 -11.52 -24.94 19.97
N GLN A 188 -11.34 -23.71 20.42
CA GLN A 188 -10.88 -23.43 21.79
C GLN A 188 -11.94 -23.84 22.81
N LEU A 189 -13.20 -23.47 22.59
CA LEU A 189 -14.35 -23.87 23.40
C LEU A 189 -14.47 -25.39 23.54
N LYS A 190 -14.27 -26.13 22.44
CA LYS A 190 -14.32 -27.59 22.45
C LYS A 190 -13.25 -28.20 23.36
N ARG A 191 -12.02 -27.67 23.34
CA ARG A 191 -10.92 -28.13 24.21
C ARG A 191 -11.21 -27.89 25.69
N VAL A 192 -11.75 -26.72 26.03
CA VAL A 192 -12.09 -26.38 27.42
C VAL A 192 -13.27 -27.21 27.93
N HIS A 193 -14.29 -27.43 27.09
CA HIS A 193 -15.44 -28.26 27.45
C HIS A 193 -15.04 -29.73 27.71
N GLU A 194 -14.13 -30.29 26.90
CA GLU A 194 -13.60 -31.65 27.10
C GLU A 194 -12.78 -31.78 28.39
N GLN A 195 -12.18 -30.71 28.89
CA GLN A 195 -11.44 -30.70 30.17
C GLN A 195 -12.34 -30.53 31.42
N MET A 196 -13.56 -30.01 31.26
CA MET A 196 -14.43 -29.63 32.39
C MET A 196 -15.45 -30.69 32.83
N GLY A 197 -15.51 -31.86 32.16
CA GLY A 197 -16.43 -32.94 32.54
C GLY A 197 -17.92 -32.62 32.31
N GLU A 198 -18.76 -33.66 32.34
CA GLU A 198 -20.15 -33.70 31.83
C GLU A 198 -21.18 -32.77 32.55
N ASP A 199 -20.80 -32.06 33.62
CA ASP A 199 -21.75 -31.36 34.49
C ASP A 199 -22.10 -29.91 34.06
N HIS A 200 -21.34 -29.29 33.15
CA HIS A 200 -21.60 -27.89 32.76
C HIS A 200 -22.17 -27.72 31.34
N ASP A 201 -23.40 -27.19 31.28
CA ASP A 201 -24.15 -26.89 30.06
C ASP A 201 -23.37 -25.90 29.16
N ARG A 202 -23.22 -26.21 27.86
CA ARG A 202 -22.39 -25.45 26.89
C ARG A 202 -22.71 -23.95 26.86
N ARG A 203 -23.96 -23.59 27.18
CA ARG A 203 -24.46 -22.20 27.25
C ARG A 203 -23.95 -21.41 28.44
N VAL A 204 -23.48 -22.06 29.50
CA VAL A 204 -22.84 -21.41 30.65
C VAL A 204 -21.40 -21.06 30.30
N LEU A 205 -20.68 -21.97 29.65
CA LEU A 205 -19.32 -21.74 29.20
C LEU A 205 -19.23 -20.62 28.15
N GLU A 206 -20.14 -20.60 27.17
CA GLU A 206 -20.23 -19.50 26.19
C GLU A 206 -20.54 -18.14 26.86
N ARG A 207 -21.24 -18.11 28.01
CA ARG A 207 -21.54 -16.88 28.75
C ARG A 207 -20.37 -16.39 29.61
N LEU A 208 -19.53 -17.30 30.12
CA LEU A 208 -18.34 -16.96 30.90
C LEU A 208 -17.24 -16.38 30.00
N LEU A 209 -16.99 -16.99 28.85
CA LEU A 209 -15.97 -16.51 27.90
C LEU A 209 -16.38 -15.18 27.26
N LYS A 210 -17.67 -14.99 26.94
CA LYS A 210 -18.17 -13.70 26.45
C LYS A 210 -18.06 -12.57 27.48
N LYS A 211 -17.96 -12.90 28.77
CA LYS A 211 -17.75 -11.94 29.85
C LYS A 211 -16.28 -11.52 29.98
N GLU A 212 -15.33 -12.36 29.57
CA GLU A 212 -13.90 -12.02 29.55
C GLU A 212 -13.53 -11.07 28.40
N ASP A 213 -14.26 -11.11 27.29
CA ASP A 213 -14.02 -10.23 26.12
C ASP A 213 -14.55 -8.80 26.28
N ASP A 214 -15.18 -8.46 27.41
CA ASP A 214 -15.73 -7.12 27.66
C ASP A 214 -14.76 -6.34 28.57
N PRO A 215 -13.92 -5.42 28.05
CA PRO A 215 -12.87 -4.75 28.84
C PRO A 215 -13.44 -3.94 30.02
N GLY A 216 -14.75 -3.63 30.02
CA GLY A 216 -15.43 -2.97 31.12
C GLY A 216 -15.85 -3.89 32.29
N VAL A 217 -15.86 -5.22 32.12
CA VAL A 217 -16.28 -6.17 33.18
C VAL A 217 -15.11 -6.55 34.09
N PHE A 218 -13.89 -6.64 33.55
CA PHE A 218 -12.67 -6.85 34.35
C PHE A 218 -12.46 -5.71 35.37
N GLU A 219 -12.71 -4.47 34.96
CA GLU A 219 -12.62 -3.32 35.87
C GLU A 219 -13.74 -3.28 36.93
N GLN A 220 -14.89 -3.90 36.64
CA GLN A 220 -15.97 -4.06 37.63
C GLN A 220 -15.70 -5.20 38.62
N LEU A 221 -15.01 -6.26 38.20
CA LEU A 221 -14.59 -7.35 39.07
C LEU A 221 -13.48 -6.92 40.02
N LEU A 222 -12.47 -6.17 39.54
CA LEU A 222 -11.44 -5.58 40.39
C LEU A 222 -12.01 -4.64 41.46
N LYS A 223 -12.98 -3.79 41.09
CA LYS A 223 -13.66 -2.89 42.06
C LYS A 223 -14.55 -3.63 43.05
N LYS A 224 -14.97 -4.85 42.73
CA LYS A 224 -15.80 -5.67 43.61
C LYS A 224 -14.93 -6.42 44.62
N GLU A 225 -13.80 -6.98 44.18
CA GLU A 225 -12.82 -7.60 45.08
C GLU A 225 -12.21 -6.56 46.05
N GLU A 226 -11.89 -5.34 45.59
CA GLU A 226 -11.44 -4.25 46.47
C GLU A 226 -12.49 -3.79 47.51
N LYS A 227 -13.78 -4.05 47.23
CA LYS A 227 -14.88 -3.67 48.12
C LYS A 227 -15.14 -4.77 49.15
N ASP A 228 -15.13 -6.02 48.70
CA ASP A 228 -15.36 -7.18 49.55
C ASP A 228 -14.19 -7.33 50.56
N GLU A 229 -12.94 -7.01 50.18
CA GLU A 229 -11.77 -6.99 51.09
C GLU A 229 -11.85 -5.86 52.15
N LYS A 230 -12.42 -4.70 51.80
CA LYS A 230 -12.62 -3.57 52.73
C LYS A 230 -13.77 -3.77 53.71
N ASP A 231 -14.75 -4.56 53.32
CA ASP A 231 -15.90 -4.87 54.17
C ASP A 231 -15.52 -5.96 55.21
N GLU A 232 -14.59 -6.87 54.88
CA GLU A 232 -14.04 -7.89 55.80
C GLU A 232 -13.13 -7.28 56.89
N GLU A 233 -12.24 -6.33 56.53
CA GLU A 233 -11.38 -5.62 57.50
C GLU A 233 -12.17 -4.77 58.53
N LYS A 234 -13.40 -4.40 58.17
CA LYS A 234 -14.29 -3.58 59.00
C LYS A 234 -15.08 -4.41 60.01
N GLU A 235 -15.33 -5.69 59.74
CA GLU A 235 -15.95 -6.60 60.71
C GLU A 235 -14.95 -7.04 61.80
N ASP A 236 -13.68 -7.25 61.44
CA ASP A 236 -12.64 -7.66 62.42
C ASP A 236 -12.25 -6.55 63.41
N SER A 237 -12.33 -5.29 62.99
CA SER A 237 -12.07 -4.13 63.87
C SER A 237 -13.23 -3.81 64.83
N ILE A 238 -14.44 -4.30 64.56
CA ILE A 238 -15.60 -4.19 65.46
C ILE A 238 -15.60 -5.33 66.49
N ALA A 239 -15.11 -6.52 66.12
CA ALA A 239 -15.02 -7.68 67.02
C ALA A 239 -13.95 -7.56 68.13
N SER A 240 -12.98 -6.64 68.01
CA SER A 240 -11.91 -6.44 69.01
C SER A 240 -12.17 -5.33 70.04
N ASN A 241 -13.30 -4.62 69.97
CA ASN A 241 -13.68 -3.54 70.90
C ASN A 241 -14.95 -3.84 71.72
N VAL A 242 -15.35 -5.12 71.82
CA VAL A 242 -16.43 -5.60 72.70
C VAL A 242 -15.85 -6.53 73.77
#